data_AF-A0A7C4UZN4-F1
#
_entry.id   AF-A0A7C4UZN4-F1
#
_cell.length_a   1.000
_cell.length_b   1.000
_cell.length_c   1.000
_cell.angle_alpha   90.00
_cell.angle_beta   90.00
_cell.angle_gamma   90.00
#
_symmetry.space_group_name_H-M   'P 1'
#
loop_
_entity.id
_entity.type
_entity.pdbx_description
1 polymer ?
#
loop_
_entity_poly.entity_id
_entity_poly.type
_entity_poly.pdbx_seq_one_letter_code
_entity_poly.pdbx_strand_id
1 'polypeptide(L)'
;MSTSVSQEVLTPTALWSPAATLSPRVRRLRDQYWSFYTREYTNEVRAYTTGTPWDHVYSPWNWTNVPEMMMFFEGSKAYLLADATPVDLPAGFWDEP
;
A
#
# COMPACT_ATOMS: atom_id res chain seq x y z
N MET A 1 -30.82 38.63 -20.58
CA MET A 1 -29.42 38.60 -21.05
C MET A 1 -29.01 37.13 -21.13
N SER A 2 -28.76 36.62 -22.34
CA SER A 2 -28.38 35.22 -22.55
C SER A 2 -26.87 35.11 -22.45
N THR A 3 -26.37 34.46 -21.39
CA THR A 3 -24.94 34.18 -21.22
C THR A 3 -24.58 33.02 -22.14
N SER A 4 -23.93 33.33 -23.26
CA SER A 4 -23.30 32.32 -24.12
C SER A 4 -22.15 31.67 -23.35
N VAL A 5 -22.29 30.40 -23.00
CA VAL A 5 -21.21 29.61 -22.40
C VAL A 5 -20.31 29.17 -23.55
N SER A 6 -19.11 29.73 -23.62
CA SER A 6 -18.08 29.26 -24.55
C SER A 6 -17.56 27.91 -24.06
N GLN A 7 -17.75 26.86 -24.86
CA GLN A 7 -17.14 25.55 -24.59
C GLN A 7 -15.71 25.55 -25.11
N GLU A 8 -14.75 25.47 -24.19
CA GLU A 8 -13.35 25.27 -24.53
C GLU A 8 -13.08 23.77 -24.71
N VAL A 9 -12.56 23.38 -25.88
CA VAL A 9 -12.19 22.00 -26.17
C VAL A 9 -10.79 21.75 -25.62
N LEU A 10 -10.71 20.99 -24.53
CA LEU A 10 -9.43 20.58 -23.93
C LEU A 10 -8.86 19.35 -24.66
N THR A 11 -7.55 19.34 -24.85
CA THR A 11 -6.86 18.12 -25.27
C THR A 11 -6.88 17.08 -24.14
N PRO A 12 -6.86 15.77 -24.46
CA PRO A 12 -6.78 14.74 -23.42
C PRO A 12 -5.61 14.96 -22.47
N THR A 13 -4.45 15.39 -22.98
CA THR A 13 -3.28 15.68 -22.16
C THR A 13 -3.55 16.82 -21.18
N ALA A 14 -4.22 17.89 -21.60
CA ALA A 14 -4.59 18.98 -20.70
C ALA A 14 -5.60 18.53 -19.63
N LEU A 15 -6.53 17.64 -19.99
CA LEU A 15 -7.56 17.13 -19.07
C LEU A 15 -6.98 16.16 -18.02
N TRP A 16 -6.07 15.28 -18.44
CA TRP A 16 -5.50 14.22 -17.58
C TRP A 16 -4.19 14.60 -16.89
N SER A 17 -3.78 15.87 -16.99
CA SER A 17 -2.60 16.40 -16.30
C SER A 17 -2.96 17.02 -14.95
N PRO A 18 -2.03 17.04 -13.98
CA PRO A 18 -2.26 17.72 -12.71
C PRO A 18 -2.45 19.24 -12.93
N ALA A 19 -3.35 19.84 -12.15
CA ALA A 19 -3.54 21.29 -12.16
C ALA A 19 -2.25 22.04 -11.76
N ALA A 20 -1.97 23.16 -12.43
CA ALA A 20 -0.82 24.01 -12.06
C ALA A 20 -0.96 24.60 -10.65
N THR A 21 -2.20 24.73 -10.15
CA THR A 21 -2.58 25.36 -8.88
C THR A 21 -2.62 24.40 -7.69
N LEU A 22 -2.10 23.17 -7.82
CA LEU A 22 -2.01 22.24 -6.70
C LEU A 22 -1.26 22.87 -5.52
N SER A 23 -1.85 22.76 -4.33
CA SER A 23 -1.22 23.20 -3.10
C SER A 23 0.10 22.46 -2.86
N PRO A 24 1.06 23.06 -2.11
CA PRO A 24 2.35 22.43 -1.87
C PRO A 24 2.25 21.00 -1.30
N ARG A 25 1.30 20.76 -0.39
CA ARG A 25 1.06 19.42 0.19
C ARG A 25 0.63 18.40 -0.85
N VAL A 26 -0.36 18.75 -1.69
CA VAL A 26 -0.90 17.81 -2.69
C VAL A 26 0.14 17.52 -3.76
N ARG A 27 0.91 18.53 -4.19
CA ARG A 27 2.01 18.35 -5.14
C ARG A 27 3.05 17.36 -4.59
N ARG A 28 3.49 17.55 -3.34
CA ARG A 28 4.43 16.62 -2.68
C ARG A 28 3.91 15.18 -2.63
N LEU A 29 2.65 14.98 -2.25
CA LEU A 29 2.05 13.63 -2.20
C LEU A 29 1.98 12.98 -3.58
N ARG A 30 1.64 13.77 -4.61
CA ARG A 30 1.64 13.30 -6.00
C ARG A 30 3.04 12.91 -6.45
N ASP A 31 4.03 13.77 -6.24
CA ASP A 31 5.41 13.51 -6.63
C ASP A 31 5.92 12.24 -5.92
N GLN A 32 5.55 12.06 -4.65
CA GLN A 32 5.87 10.87 -3.88
C GLN A 32 5.20 9.60 -4.45
N TYR A 33 3.96 9.66 -4.93
CA TYR A 33 3.26 8.53 -5.55
C TYR A 33 4.03 7.98 -6.76
N TRP A 34 4.65 8.85 -7.56
CA TRP A 34 5.40 8.46 -8.76
C TRP A 34 6.89 8.17 -8.51
N SER A 35 7.41 8.52 -7.33
CA SER A 35 8.82 8.32 -6.96
C SER A 35 9.19 6.87 -6.57
N PHE A 36 8.44 5.86 -7.04
CA PHE A 36 8.56 4.48 -6.56
C PHE A 36 10.00 3.94 -6.56
N TYR A 37 10.76 4.23 -7.62
CA TYR A 37 12.14 3.74 -7.81
C TYR A 37 13.22 4.58 -7.12
N THR A 38 12.87 5.76 -6.60
CA THR A 38 13.85 6.73 -6.08
C THR A 38 13.61 7.10 -4.62
N ARG A 39 12.43 6.80 -4.07
CA ARG A 39 12.10 7.07 -2.67
C ARG A 39 12.80 6.09 -1.74
N GLU A 40 13.22 6.61 -0.60
CA GLU A 40 13.91 5.83 0.45
C GLU A 40 13.01 4.78 1.11
N TYR A 41 11.70 5.06 1.18
CA TYR A 41 10.73 4.16 1.81
C TYR A 41 9.50 3.94 0.93
N THR A 42 9.03 2.70 0.95
CA THR A 42 7.83 2.24 0.26
C THR A 42 6.82 1.72 1.28
N ASN A 43 5.54 1.66 0.90
CA ASN A 43 4.49 1.06 1.72
C ASN A 43 4.31 -0.43 1.37
N GLU A 44 5.43 -1.14 1.23
CA GLU A 44 5.43 -2.58 0.95
C GLU A 44 5.04 -3.36 2.19
N VAL A 45 4.29 -4.44 1.98
CA VAL A 45 3.97 -5.39 3.05
C VAL A 45 5.26 -6.04 3.50
N ARG A 46 5.51 -6.06 4.82
CA ARG A 46 6.65 -6.74 5.43
C ARG A 46 6.13 -7.78 6.41
N ALA A 47 6.51 -9.03 6.18
CA ALA A 47 6.19 -10.14 7.06
C ALA A 47 7.39 -10.47 7.96
N TYR A 48 7.09 -10.93 9.18
CA TYR A 48 8.10 -11.36 10.15
C TYR A 48 7.68 -12.70 10.74
N THR A 49 8.65 -13.56 11.01
CA THR A 49 8.41 -14.90 11.57
C THR A 49 9.44 -15.21 12.66
N THR A 50 9.04 -15.99 13.66
CA THR A 50 9.94 -16.54 14.68
C THR A 50 10.42 -17.94 14.29
N GLY A 51 9.91 -18.48 13.18
CA GLY A 51 10.19 -19.82 12.68
C GLY A 51 9.33 -20.90 13.35
N THR A 52 8.38 -20.52 14.20
CA THR A 52 7.50 -21.49 14.87
C THR A 52 6.35 -21.89 13.95
N PRO A 53 5.84 -23.14 14.03
CA PRO A 53 4.76 -23.59 13.15
C PRO A 53 3.44 -22.82 13.31
N TRP A 54 3.26 -22.10 14.42
CA TRP A 54 2.07 -21.31 14.71
C TRP A 54 2.19 -19.83 14.34
N ASP A 55 3.31 -19.42 13.72
CA ASP A 55 3.46 -18.05 13.25
C ASP A 55 2.43 -17.72 12.17
N HIS A 56 1.56 -16.75 12.45
CA HIS A 56 0.62 -16.18 11.50
C HIS A 56 1.09 -14.80 11.05
N VAL A 57 1.76 -14.76 9.90
CA VAL A 57 2.32 -13.53 9.32
C VAL A 57 1.26 -12.57 8.74
N TYR A 58 0.04 -13.06 8.54
CA TYR A 58 -1.03 -12.30 7.91
C TYR A 58 -2.40 -12.71 8.43
N SER A 59 -3.15 -11.73 8.96
CA SER A 59 -4.56 -11.88 9.33
C SER A 59 -5.44 -11.14 8.31
N PRO A 60 -6.07 -11.86 7.37
CA PRO A 60 -6.84 -11.24 6.30
C PRO A 60 -8.00 -10.39 6.83
N TRP A 61 -8.62 -10.81 7.93
CA TRP A 61 -9.74 -10.11 8.57
C TRP A 61 -9.39 -8.73 9.12
N ASN A 62 -8.12 -8.52 9.45
CA ASN A 62 -7.63 -7.22 9.94
C ASN A 62 -7.15 -6.31 8.81
N TRP A 63 -6.89 -6.87 7.62
CA TRP A 63 -6.20 -6.16 6.55
C TRP A 63 -7.11 -5.79 5.37
N THR A 64 -8.17 -6.56 5.12
CA THR A 64 -9.09 -6.29 4.02
C THR A 64 -10.56 -6.45 4.41
N ASN A 65 -11.37 -5.53 3.93
CA ASN A 65 -12.83 -5.62 3.91
C ASN A 65 -13.37 -6.06 2.53
N VAL A 66 -12.49 -6.34 1.58
CA VAL A 66 -12.80 -6.71 0.19
C VAL A 66 -13.04 -8.22 0.12
N PRO A 67 -14.30 -8.68 -0.04
CA PRO A 67 -14.63 -10.11 -0.02
C PRO A 67 -13.97 -10.90 -1.16
N GLU A 68 -13.65 -10.27 -2.28
CA GLU A 68 -12.96 -10.89 -3.41
C GLU A 68 -11.58 -11.44 -3.04
N MET A 69 -10.96 -10.89 -1.98
CA MET A 69 -9.67 -11.39 -1.49
C MET A 69 -9.78 -12.76 -0.82
N MET A 70 -10.98 -13.22 -0.42
CA MET A 70 -11.16 -14.49 0.30
C MET A 70 -10.61 -15.70 -0.45
N MET A 71 -10.72 -15.70 -1.79
CA MET A 71 -10.17 -16.77 -2.64
C MET A 71 -8.64 -16.84 -2.62
N PHE A 72 -7.98 -15.75 -2.22
CA PHE A 72 -6.53 -15.60 -2.24
C PHE A 72 -5.91 -15.65 -0.84
N PHE A 73 -6.70 -15.84 0.22
CA PHE A 73 -6.20 -15.78 1.60
C PHE A 73 -5.12 -16.82 1.89
N GLU A 74 -5.33 -18.08 1.50
CA GLU A 74 -4.35 -19.14 1.76
C GLU A 74 -3.06 -18.91 0.96
N GLY A 75 -3.17 -18.50 -0.31
CA GLY A 75 -2.03 -18.10 -1.10
C GLY A 75 -1.29 -16.91 -0.47
N SER A 76 -2.03 -15.94 0.08
CA SER A 76 -1.48 -14.76 0.72
C SER A 76 -0.71 -15.07 1.98
N LYS A 77 -1.24 -15.93 2.84
CA LYS A 77 -0.53 -16.42 4.01
C LYS A 77 0.75 -17.15 3.61
N ALA A 78 0.67 -18.02 2.60
CA ALA A 78 1.81 -18.83 2.17
C ALA A 78 2.95 -17.97 1.57
N TYR A 79 2.64 -17.06 0.64
CA TYR A 79 3.71 -16.22 0.06
C TYR A 79 4.28 -15.23 1.07
N LEU A 80 3.45 -14.68 1.97
CA LEU A 80 3.95 -13.79 3.03
C LEU A 80 4.82 -14.55 4.03
N LEU A 81 4.51 -15.82 4.33
CA LEU A 81 5.34 -16.62 5.21
C LEU A 81 6.67 -16.98 4.54
N ALA A 82 6.64 -17.23 3.23
CA ALA A 82 7.85 -17.49 2.45
C ALA A 82 8.78 -16.26 2.34
N ASP A 83 8.22 -15.05 2.32
CA ASP A 83 8.97 -13.78 2.30
C ASP A 83 9.26 -13.22 3.71
N ALA A 84 8.77 -13.88 4.76
CA ALA A 84 8.87 -13.37 6.11
C ALA A 84 10.33 -13.32 6.57
N THR A 85 10.73 -12.16 7.12
CA THR A 85 12.05 -12.00 7.72
C THR A 85 12.08 -12.74 9.07
N PRO A 86 13.01 -13.70 9.29
CA PRO A 86 13.18 -14.34 10.58
C PRO A 86 13.63 -13.33 11.64
N VAL A 87 13.04 -13.41 12.83
CA VAL A 87 13.39 -12.58 13.98
C VAL A 87 13.83 -13.49 15.12
N ASP A 88 15.07 -13.33 15.56
CA ASP A 88 15.61 -14.07 16.69
C ASP A 88 14.99 -13.57 17.99
N LEU A 89 14.55 -14.52 18.82
CA LEU A 89 13.98 -14.24 20.12
C LEU A 89 15.00 -14.49 21.24
N PRO A 90 14.97 -13.69 22.32
CA PRO A 90 15.72 -14.00 23.53
C PRO A 90 15.39 -15.39 24.09
N ALA A 91 16.34 -15.99 24.79
CA ALA A 91 16.10 -17.25 25.50
C ALA A 91 14.98 -17.07 26.53
N GLY A 92 14.01 -18.00 26.54
CA GLY A 92 12.86 -17.95 27.45
C GLY A 92 11.78 -16.94 27.07
N PHE A 93 11.83 -16.31 25.88
CA PHE A 93 10.86 -15.29 25.45
C PHE A 93 9.39 -15.71 25.62
N TRP A 94 9.07 -16.97 25.37
CA TRP A 94 7.71 -17.51 25.48
C TRP A 94 7.30 -17.89 26.91
N ASP A 95 8.26 -17.92 27.84
CA ASP A 95 8.07 -18.27 29.25
C ASP A 95 7.97 -17.03 30.16
N GLU A 96 8.21 -15.83 29.61
CA GLU A 96 8.02 -14.55 30.32
C GLU A 96 6.53 -14.31 30.63
N PRO A 97 6.22 -13.69 31.79
CA PRO A 97 4.84 -13.53 32.29
C PRO A 97 3.96 -12.56 31.51
#